data_AF-A0A925XFQ4-F1
#
_entry.id   AF-A0A925XFQ4-F1
#
_cell.length_a   1.000
_cell.length_b   1.000
_cell.length_c   1.000
_cell.angle_alpha   90.00
_cell.angle_beta   90.00
_cell.angle_gamma   90.00
#
_symmetry.space_group_name_H-M   'P 1'
#
loop_
_entity.id
_entity.type
_entity.pdbx_description
1 polymer ?
#
loop_
_entity_poly.entity_id
_entity_poly.type
_entity_poly.pdbx_seq_one_letter_code
_entity_poly.pdbx_strand_id
1 'polypeptide(L)'
;WRIPVMDGEFLCEDQFGTVTGVAGGNLLICGTNASSALAAAEAAVEAIRSGTDVALPFPGGIVRSGSKVGSRYPKLKASTNDAYCPTLRSLVTSELPAGCNAVYEIVIDGLSFEAVQSAMRRGLHAASASPGILRITAGNYGGKLGKHHYHLRDLL
;
A
#
# COMPACT_ATOMS: atom_id res chain seq x y z
N TRP A 1 -26.56 -3.72 23.65
CA TRP A 1 -27.32 -2.49 23.94
C TRP A 1 -28.31 -2.20 22.81
N ARG A 2 -29.55 -1.81 23.15
CA ARG A 2 -30.55 -1.29 22.19
C ARG A 2 -30.81 0.18 22.57
N ILE A 3 -30.39 1.11 21.72
CA ILE A 3 -30.43 2.56 22.01
C ILE A 3 -31.55 3.19 21.16
N PRO A 4 -32.58 3.80 21.77
CA PRO A 4 -33.65 4.45 21.01
C PRO A 4 -33.13 5.62 20.15
N VAL A 5 -33.54 5.66 18.88
CA VAL A 5 -33.19 6.67 17.87
C VAL A 5 -34.41 6.99 17.01
N MET A 6 -34.36 8.07 16.20
CA MET A 6 -35.53 8.52 15.41
C MET A 6 -36.04 7.49 14.41
N ASP A 7 -35.18 6.63 13.88
CA ASP A 7 -35.52 5.55 12.95
C ASP A 7 -35.80 4.20 13.64
N GLY A 8 -35.77 4.16 14.97
CA GLY A 8 -36.06 2.96 15.76
C GLY A 8 -35.05 2.72 16.87
N GLU A 9 -34.17 1.74 16.67
CA GLU A 9 -33.17 1.35 17.67
C GLU A 9 -31.82 1.07 17.03
N PHE A 10 -30.76 1.61 17.63
CA PHE A 10 -29.39 1.25 17.34
C PHE A 10 -28.98 0.05 18.21
N LEU A 11 -28.77 -1.09 17.56
CA LEU A 11 -28.23 -2.30 18.20
C LEU A 11 -26.70 -2.25 18.18
N CYS A 12 -26.08 -2.27 19.36
CA CYS A 12 -24.63 -2.22 19.52
C CYS A 12 -24.16 -3.20 20.59
N GLU A 13 -23.05 -3.88 20.34
CA GLU A 13 -22.43 -4.79 21.31
C GLU A 13 -21.78 -4.01 22.47
N ASP A 14 -21.69 -4.62 23.66
CA ASP A 14 -21.07 -3.97 24.84
C ASP A 14 -19.55 -3.89 24.71
N GLN A 15 -18.93 -4.87 24.03
CA GLN A 15 -17.48 -5.02 23.97
C GLN A 15 -17.03 -5.39 22.56
N PHE A 16 -15.87 -4.87 22.18
CA PHE A 16 -15.20 -5.22 20.94
C PHE A 16 -13.77 -5.67 21.25
N GLY A 17 -13.40 -6.85 20.75
CA GLY A 17 -12.05 -7.36 20.90
C GLY A 17 -11.03 -6.52 20.13
N THR A 18 -9.83 -6.40 20.69
CA THR A 18 -8.67 -5.84 19.98
C THR A 18 -7.56 -6.88 19.90
N VAL A 19 -6.79 -6.84 18.82
CA VAL A 19 -5.63 -7.70 18.59
C VAL A 19 -4.44 -6.86 18.15
N THR A 20 -3.24 -7.37 18.36
CA THR A 20 -2.03 -6.76 17.78
C THR A 20 -1.94 -7.18 16.31
N GLY A 21 -2.31 -6.28 15.41
CA GLY A 21 -2.17 -6.49 13.97
C GLY A 21 -0.82 -6.07 13.41
N VAL A 22 -0.70 -6.11 12.09
CA VAL A 22 0.45 -5.62 11.32
C VAL A 22 -0.02 -4.48 10.41
N ALA A 23 0.72 -3.38 10.42
CA ALA A 23 0.47 -2.24 9.55
C ALA A 23 1.63 -2.01 8.58
N GLY A 24 1.35 -1.56 7.37
CA GLY A 24 2.36 -1.09 6.42
C GLY A 24 2.98 -2.13 5.48
N GLY A 25 2.36 -3.31 5.31
CA GLY A 25 2.68 -4.16 4.15
C GLY A 25 2.39 -3.38 2.87
N ASN A 26 3.25 -3.43 1.85
CA ASN A 26 3.07 -2.54 0.70
C ASN A 26 3.63 -3.07 -0.61
N LEU A 27 3.08 -2.54 -1.72
CA LEU A 27 3.54 -2.78 -3.08
C LEU A 27 3.63 -1.44 -3.81
N LEU A 28 4.77 -1.17 -4.47
CA LEU A 28 4.98 -0.06 -5.40
C LEU A 28 4.87 -0.57 -6.84
N ILE A 29 3.92 -0.04 -7.59
CA ILE A 29 3.59 -0.45 -8.96
C ILE A 29 4.13 0.64 -9.91
N CYS A 30 5.21 0.33 -10.62
CA CYS A 30 5.87 1.24 -11.55
C CYS A 30 5.33 1.01 -12.98
N GLY A 31 4.61 1.99 -13.53
CA GLY A 31 4.01 1.89 -14.86
C GLY A 31 4.61 2.85 -15.89
N THR A 32 4.36 2.55 -17.17
CA THR A 32 4.77 3.38 -18.32
C THR A 32 4.05 4.73 -18.39
N ASN A 33 2.87 4.84 -17.79
CA ASN A 33 2.06 6.05 -17.71
C ASN A 33 1.05 5.93 -16.55
N ALA A 34 0.40 7.05 -16.21
CA ALA A 34 -0.54 7.13 -15.08
C ALA A 34 -1.74 6.20 -15.24
N SER A 35 -2.35 6.12 -16.43
CA SER A 35 -3.51 5.25 -16.67
C SER A 35 -3.19 3.77 -16.47
N SER A 36 -2.07 3.28 -17.01
CA SER A 36 -1.66 1.88 -16.86
C SER A 36 -1.31 1.56 -15.41
N ALA A 37 -0.58 2.45 -14.72
CA ALA A 37 -0.23 2.25 -13.32
C ALA A 37 -1.46 2.26 -12.41
N LEU A 38 -2.42 3.16 -12.66
CA LEU A 38 -3.65 3.25 -11.89
C LEU A 38 -4.54 2.02 -12.09
N ALA A 39 -4.75 1.60 -13.35
CA ALA A 39 -5.55 0.41 -13.64
C ALA A 39 -4.97 -0.86 -12.99
N ALA A 40 -3.64 -1.02 -12.98
CA ALA A 40 -3.00 -2.12 -12.28
C ALA A 40 -3.14 -2.03 -10.76
N ALA A 41 -3.07 -0.82 -10.19
CA ALA A 41 -3.30 -0.60 -8.77
C ALA A 41 -4.76 -0.91 -8.38
N GLU A 42 -5.74 -0.50 -9.18
CA GLU A 42 -7.16 -0.83 -8.98
C GLU A 42 -7.39 -2.34 -9.07
N ALA A 43 -6.80 -3.02 -10.06
CA ALA A 43 -6.88 -4.49 -10.17
C ALA A 43 -6.27 -5.18 -8.94
N ALA A 44 -5.14 -4.68 -8.43
CA ALA A 44 -4.53 -5.19 -7.21
C ALA A 44 -5.37 -4.91 -5.96
N VAL A 45 -5.99 -3.74 -5.85
CA VAL A 45 -6.93 -3.41 -4.76
C VAL A 45 -8.09 -4.40 -4.72
N GLU A 46 -8.72 -4.66 -5.87
CA GLU A 46 -9.84 -5.61 -5.96
C GLU A 46 -9.40 -7.04 -5.60
N ALA A 47 -8.24 -7.48 -6.08
CA ALA A 47 -7.67 -8.79 -5.72
C ALA A 47 -7.33 -8.88 -4.22
N ILE A 48 -6.86 -7.80 -3.60
CA ILE A 48 -6.57 -7.78 -2.16
C ILE A 48 -7.88 -7.90 -1.36
N ARG A 49 -8.90 -7.12 -1.75
CA ARG A 49 -10.23 -7.06 -1.12
C ARG A 49 -11.03 -8.35 -1.22
N SER A 50 -10.68 -9.25 -2.13
CA SER A 50 -11.29 -10.58 -2.19
C SER A 50 -10.90 -11.49 -1.01
N GLY A 51 -9.93 -11.09 -0.18
CA GLY A 51 -9.56 -11.81 1.04
C GLY A 51 -10.10 -11.16 2.30
N THR A 52 -9.92 -11.85 3.43
CA THR A 52 -10.35 -11.40 4.76
C THR A 52 -9.19 -10.81 5.56
N ASP A 53 -9.53 -10.20 6.70
CA ASP A 53 -8.58 -9.83 7.75
C ASP A 53 -7.54 -8.77 7.37
N VAL A 54 -7.80 -8.02 6.31
CA VAL A 54 -6.96 -6.93 5.80
C VAL A 54 -7.77 -5.68 5.52
N ALA A 55 -7.09 -4.53 5.58
CA ALA A 55 -7.62 -3.23 5.22
C ALA A 55 -6.64 -2.48 4.31
N LEU A 56 -7.19 -1.69 3.40
CA LEU A 56 -6.43 -0.78 2.54
C LEU A 56 -6.79 0.65 2.96
N PRO A 57 -6.02 1.28 3.86
CA PRO A 57 -6.47 2.47 4.60
C PRO A 57 -6.46 3.77 3.79
N PHE A 58 -5.83 3.77 2.61
CA PHE A 58 -5.75 4.95 1.75
C PHE A 58 -6.99 5.11 0.86
N PRO A 59 -7.26 6.32 0.32
CA PRO A 59 -8.41 6.56 -0.55
C PRO A 59 -8.45 5.58 -1.74
N GLY A 60 -9.53 4.83 -1.87
CA GLY A 60 -9.65 3.78 -2.88
C GLY A 60 -8.65 2.62 -2.74
N GLY A 61 -7.93 2.53 -1.62
CA GLY A 61 -6.84 1.59 -1.38
C GLY A 61 -5.50 1.98 -2.01
N ILE A 62 -5.36 3.19 -2.55
CA ILE A 62 -4.23 3.59 -3.39
C ILE A 62 -3.54 4.84 -2.84
N VAL A 63 -2.21 4.78 -2.77
CA VAL A 63 -1.32 5.88 -2.42
C VAL A 63 -0.73 6.47 -3.69
N ARG A 64 -0.97 7.76 -3.94
CA ARG A 64 -0.32 8.51 -5.03
C ARG A 64 0.90 9.32 -4.60
N SER A 65 1.02 9.61 -3.30
CA SER A 65 2.03 10.55 -2.78
C SER A 65 3.38 9.88 -2.56
N GLY A 66 3.37 8.70 -1.92
CA GLY A 66 4.59 8.05 -1.42
C GLY A 66 5.28 8.88 -0.34
N SER A 67 5.87 8.24 0.67
CA SER A 67 6.60 8.98 1.70
C SER A 67 7.89 8.31 2.12
N LYS A 68 8.84 9.12 2.58
CA LYS A 68 10.05 8.68 3.27
C LYS A 68 10.11 9.29 4.67
N VAL A 69 10.83 8.63 5.56
CA VAL A 69 11.10 9.14 6.91
C VAL A 69 12.01 10.36 6.83
N GLY A 70 11.67 11.40 7.60
CA GLY A 70 12.41 12.65 7.65
C GLY A 70 12.11 13.58 6.47
N SER A 71 12.80 14.71 6.46
CA SER A 71 12.63 15.77 5.47
C SER A 71 13.85 16.68 5.45
N ARG A 72 14.04 17.40 4.34
CA ARG A 72 14.96 18.55 4.29
C ARG A 72 14.52 19.68 5.21
N TYR A 73 13.23 19.74 5.55
CA TYR A 73 12.67 20.70 6.49
C TYR A 73 12.60 20.08 7.90
N PRO A 74 13.38 20.54 8.88
CA PRO A 74 13.56 19.84 10.17
C PRO A 74 12.27 19.60 10.97
N LYS A 75 11.23 20.42 10.75
CA LYS A 75 9.93 20.29 11.44
C LYS A 75 9.03 19.18 10.85
N LEU A 76 9.37 18.62 9.69
CA LEU A 76 8.55 17.62 9.01
C LEU A 76 9.09 16.20 9.27
N LYS A 77 8.25 15.36 9.86
CA LYS A 77 8.57 13.95 10.19
C LYS A 77 8.59 13.03 8.97
N ALA A 78 7.87 13.38 7.92
CA ALA A 78 7.83 12.67 6.65
C ALA A 78 7.83 13.67 5.50
N SER A 79 8.31 13.23 4.34
CA SER A 79 8.30 14.00 3.10
C SER A 79 8.10 13.08 1.90
N THR A 80 7.94 13.65 0.71
CA THR A 80 7.83 12.88 -0.53
C THR A 80 9.03 11.94 -0.69
N ASN A 81 8.76 10.72 -1.17
CA ASN A 81 9.83 9.80 -1.57
C ASN A 81 10.31 10.16 -2.99
N ASP A 82 11.18 11.14 -3.06
CA ASP A 82 11.75 11.71 -4.29
C ASP A 82 12.43 10.67 -5.19
N ALA A 83 13.02 9.60 -4.64
CA ALA A 83 13.60 8.51 -5.42
C ALA A 83 12.58 7.83 -6.35
N TYR A 84 11.29 7.88 -5.98
CA TYR A 84 10.16 7.32 -6.74
C TYR A 84 9.32 8.40 -7.44
N CYS A 85 9.76 9.66 -7.51
CA CYS A 85 9.06 10.72 -8.23
C CYS A 85 9.54 10.82 -9.70
N PRO A 86 8.71 10.46 -10.71
CA PRO A 86 9.14 10.47 -12.11
C PRO A 86 9.61 11.85 -12.60
N THR A 87 8.98 12.92 -12.12
CA THR A 87 9.29 14.31 -12.48
C THR A 87 10.60 14.83 -11.89
N LEU A 88 11.17 14.13 -10.90
CA LEU A 88 12.43 14.49 -10.26
C LEU A 88 13.60 13.60 -10.70
N ARG A 89 13.38 12.66 -11.64
CA ARG A 89 14.38 11.66 -12.04
C ARG A 89 15.74 12.25 -12.43
N SER A 90 15.78 13.43 -13.04
CA SER A 90 17.02 14.10 -13.43
C SER A 90 17.73 14.86 -12.30
N LEU A 91 17.07 15.02 -11.16
CA LEU A 91 17.55 15.84 -10.03
C LEU A 91 17.97 15.00 -8.82
N VAL A 92 17.60 13.72 -8.78
CA VAL A 92 17.84 12.83 -7.63
C VAL A 92 18.34 11.46 -8.09
N THR A 93 18.93 10.70 -7.19
CA THR A 93 19.19 9.28 -7.41
C THR A 93 17.86 8.54 -7.46
N SER A 94 17.31 8.36 -8.66
CA SER A 94 16.02 7.71 -8.85
C SER A 94 16.16 6.20 -8.72
N GLU A 95 15.17 5.58 -8.06
CA GLU A 95 15.03 4.13 -8.02
C GLU A 95 14.10 3.62 -9.13
N LEU A 96 13.51 4.49 -9.96
CA LEU A 96 12.55 4.10 -11.00
C LEU A 96 13.23 3.37 -12.16
N PRO A 97 12.61 2.33 -12.74
CA PRO A 97 13.12 1.73 -13.96
C PRO A 97 13.00 2.72 -15.14
N ALA A 98 13.82 2.53 -16.16
CA ALA A 98 13.76 3.31 -17.39
C ALA A 98 12.34 3.24 -18.01
N GLY A 99 11.83 4.36 -18.50
CA GLY A 99 10.49 4.46 -19.09
C GLY A 99 9.33 4.56 -18.10
N CYS A 100 9.56 4.47 -16.79
CA CYS A 100 8.49 4.65 -15.80
C CYS A 100 8.04 6.12 -15.76
N ASN A 101 6.74 6.39 -15.86
CA ASN A 101 6.21 7.75 -15.79
C ASN A 101 5.13 7.93 -14.72
N ALA A 102 4.75 6.86 -14.02
CA ALA A 102 3.88 6.90 -12.86
C ALA A 102 4.18 5.75 -11.90
N VAL A 103 3.97 6.02 -10.61
CA VAL A 103 4.05 5.04 -9.54
C VAL A 103 2.84 5.20 -8.65
N TYR A 104 2.22 4.08 -8.29
CA TYR A 104 1.25 4.02 -7.20
C TYR A 104 1.74 3.02 -6.16
N GLU A 105 1.40 3.28 -4.91
CA GLU A 105 1.65 2.37 -3.80
C GLU A 105 0.31 1.85 -3.28
N ILE A 106 0.28 0.58 -2.88
CA ILE A 106 -0.81 0.01 -2.09
C ILE A 106 -0.23 -0.28 -0.71
N VAL A 107 -0.89 0.21 0.33
CA VAL A 107 -0.56 -0.09 1.73
C VAL A 107 -1.64 -0.98 2.30
N ILE A 108 -1.22 -2.01 3.02
CA ILE A 108 -2.02 -3.11 3.54
C ILE A 108 -1.75 -3.23 5.03
N ASP A 109 -2.82 -3.07 5.81
CA ASP A 109 -2.86 -3.41 7.22
C ASP A 109 -3.64 -4.72 7.38
N GLY A 110 -3.35 -5.50 8.41
CA GLY A 110 -4.05 -6.76 8.63
C GLY A 110 -3.96 -7.28 10.06
N LEU A 111 -4.81 -8.25 10.37
CA LEU A 111 -4.89 -8.83 11.72
C LEU A 111 -3.72 -9.78 12.03
N SER A 112 -3.00 -10.28 11.02
CA SER A 112 -1.81 -11.12 11.18
C SER A 112 -0.79 -10.91 10.07
N PHE A 113 0.42 -11.46 10.25
CA PHE A 113 1.46 -11.47 9.23
C PHE A 113 1.00 -12.21 7.97
N GLU A 114 0.38 -13.36 8.14
CA GLU A 114 -0.11 -14.24 7.06
C GLU A 114 -1.21 -13.56 6.26
N ALA A 115 -2.11 -12.83 6.92
CA ALA A 115 -3.16 -12.07 6.24
C ALA A 115 -2.57 -11.02 5.29
N VAL A 116 -1.61 -10.22 5.78
CA VAL A 116 -0.91 -9.22 4.97
C VAL A 116 -0.06 -9.89 3.87
N GLN A 117 0.65 -10.96 4.17
CA GLN A 117 1.46 -11.71 3.19
C GLN A 117 0.59 -12.25 2.04
N SER A 118 -0.55 -12.84 2.39
CA SER A 118 -1.54 -13.38 1.44
C SER A 118 -2.14 -12.26 0.57
N ALA A 119 -2.46 -11.11 1.17
CA ALA A 119 -2.91 -9.93 0.43
C ALA A 119 -1.84 -9.38 -0.52
N MET A 120 -0.59 -9.22 -0.06
CA MET A 120 0.53 -8.80 -0.91
C MET A 120 0.73 -9.76 -2.10
N ARG A 121 0.62 -11.07 -1.88
CA ARG A 121 0.67 -12.06 -2.97
C ARG A 121 -0.43 -11.80 -4.01
N ARG A 122 -1.70 -11.68 -3.58
CA ARG A 122 -2.82 -11.41 -4.51
C ARG A 122 -2.62 -10.11 -5.30
N GLY A 123 -2.27 -9.03 -4.61
CA GLY A 123 -2.03 -7.73 -5.23
C GLY A 123 -0.85 -7.75 -6.23
N LEU A 124 0.23 -8.45 -5.88
CA LEU A 124 1.42 -8.60 -6.74
C LEU A 124 1.07 -9.30 -8.04
N HIS A 125 0.37 -10.44 -7.97
CA HIS A 125 -0.01 -11.23 -9.16
C HIS A 125 -1.05 -10.50 -10.02
N ALA A 126 -2.00 -9.77 -9.43
CA ALA A 126 -2.98 -8.99 -10.18
C ALA A 126 -2.34 -7.79 -10.89
N ALA A 127 -1.44 -7.05 -10.21
CA ALA A 127 -0.72 -5.94 -10.83
C ALA A 127 0.25 -6.43 -11.92
N SER A 128 0.92 -7.58 -11.74
CA SER A 128 1.90 -8.09 -12.72
C SER A 128 1.24 -8.58 -14.02
N ALA A 129 -0.01 -9.04 -13.94
CA ALA A 129 -0.81 -9.41 -15.11
C ALA A 129 -1.32 -8.19 -15.90
N SER A 130 -1.17 -6.97 -15.37
CA SER A 130 -1.68 -5.75 -16.00
C SER A 130 -0.71 -5.19 -17.06
N PRO A 131 -1.20 -4.70 -18.21
CA PRO A 131 -0.36 -4.15 -19.27
C PRO A 131 0.29 -2.83 -18.85
N GLY A 132 1.51 -2.58 -19.35
CA GLY A 132 2.23 -1.32 -19.11
C GLY A 132 2.90 -1.23 -17.73
N ILE A 133 2.98 -2.34 -16.99
CA ILE A 133 3.74 -2.43 -15.74
C ILE A 133 5.18 -2.84 -16.01
N LEU A 134 6.11 -2.01 -15.53
CA LEU A 134 7.55 -2.18 -15.75
C LEU A 134 8.22 -2.91 -14.59
N ARG A 135 7.74 -2.68 -13.37
CA ARG A 135 8.29 -3.28 -12.15
C ARG A 135 7.28 -3.20 -11.01
N ILE A 136 7.22 -4.26 -10.21
CA ILE A 136 6.62 -4.24 -8.88
C ILE A 136 7.76 -4.34 -7.86
N THR A 137 7.76 -3.45 -6.87
CA THR A 137 8.74 -3.45 -5.77
C THR A 137 8.02 -3.14 -4.46
N ALA A 138 8.74 -3.01 -3.34
CA ALA A 138 8.18 -2.66 -2.04
C ALA A 138 9.06 -1.62 -1.33
N GLY A 139 8.39 -0.68 -0.66
CA GLY A 139 9.00 0.31 0.21
C GLY A 139 9.48 -0.34 1.49
N ASN A 140 10.68 0.02 1.92
CA ASN A 140 11.27 -0.45 3.17
C ASN A 140 12.14 0.66 3.78
N TYR A 141 12.48 0.49 5.05
CA TYR A 141 13.33 1.45 5.78
C TYR A 141 14.67 0.82 6.17
N GLY A 142 15.26 0.04 5.25
CA GLY A 142 16.54 -0.64 5.44
C GLY A 142 16.54 -1.72 6.52
N GLY A 143 15.36 -2.28 6.85
CA GLY A 143 15.18 -3.29 7.90
C GLY A 143 15.30 -2.77 9.33
N LYS A 144 15.42 -1.45 9.53
CA LYS A 144 15.71 -0.85 10.84
C LYS A 144 14.49 -0.42 11.66
N LEU A 145 13.32 -0.28 11.02
CA LEU A 145 12.09 0.20 11.68
C LEU A 145 11.03 -0.89 11.90
N GLY A 146 10.71 -1.66 10.85
CA GLY A 146 9.65 -2.66 10.89
C GLY A 146 10.11 -4.00 11.45
N LYS A 147 9.31 -4.61 12.32
CA LYS A 147 9.52 -5.98 12.83
C LYS A 147 9.23 -7.06 11.78
N HIS A 148 8.28 -6.80 10.88
CA HIS A 148 7.81 -7.75 9.87
C HIS A 148 8.40 -7.39 8.51
N HIS A 149 9.03 -8.37 7.85
CA HIS A 149 9.61 -8.20 6.51
C HIS A 149 8.92 -9.16 5.54
N TYR A 150 8.27 -8.60 4.53
CA TYR A 150 7.61 -9.36 3.46
C TYR A 150 8.51 -9.37 2.22
N HIS A 151 9.32 -10.41 2.05
CA HIS A 151 10.18 -10.51 0.87
C HIS A 151 9.35 -10.93 -0.34
N LEU A 152 9.32 -10.11 -1.39
CA LEU A 152 8.50 -10.37 -2.58
C LEU A 152 8.84 -11.68 -3.29
N ARG A 153 10.10 -12.14 -3.20
CA ARG A 153 10.54 -13.42 -3.76
C ARG A 153 9.78 -14.62 -3.17
N ASP A 154 9.31 -14.53 -1.93
CA ASP A 154 8.58 -15.60 -1.24
C ASP A 154 7.08 -15.57 -1.61
N LEU A 155 6.66 -14.58 -2.41
CA LEU A 155 5.29 -14.39 -2.87
C LEU A 155 5.07 -14.80 -4.33
N LEU A 156 6.13 -15.17 -5.05
CA LEU A 156 6.11 -15.60 -6.44
C LEU A 156 5.46 -16.97 -6.62
#